data_AF-A0A529W9X0-F1
#
_entry.id   AF-A0A529W9X0-F1
#
_cell.length_a   1.000
_cell.length_b   1.000
_cell.length_c   1.000
_cell.angle_alpha   90.00
_cell.angle_beta   90.00
_cell.angle_gamma   90.00
#
_symmetry.space_group_name_H-M   'P 1'
#
loop_
_entity.id
_entity.type
_entity.pdbx_description
1 polymer ?
#
loop_
_entity_poly.entity_id
_entity_poly.type
_entity_poly.pdbx_seq_one_letter_code
_entity_poly.pdbx_strand_id
1 'polypeptide(L)'
;MIAIDDSSGGLRRQVFFWLATGVLLALFLYVFSGILLPFVAGMVLAYFLDPVADWLQRLGLSRLMATVVILIAFIVVVVLAFVILVPVLATQMADFARKLPEYLTRLQSLITSFDPKWLEQRFGVNAAGLRDGLNSLLTSGFSLLTTVFTSIWSSGVALVSVVSLFVVTPVVAFYMLLDWDR
;
A
#
# COMPACT_ATOMS: atom_id res chain seq x y z
N MET A 1 61.16 23.72 33.41
CA MET A 1 60.56 24.33 32.19
C MET A 1 59.63 23.27 31.61
N ILE A 2 58.34 23.38 31.86
CA ILE A 2 57.33 22.33 31.60
C ILE A 2 56.93 22.40 30.13
N ALA A 3 57.15 21.31 29.39
CA ALA A 3 56.64 21.13 28.05
C ALA A 3 55.11 20.93 28.14
N ILE A 4 54.35 21.94 27.71
CA ILE A 4 52.91 21.83 27.49
C ILE A 4 52.74 21.07 26.17
N ASP A 5 52.33 19.81 26.31
CA ASP A 5 52.13 18.85 25.23
C ASP A 5 50.95 19.25 24.32
N ASP A 6 51.18 19.18 23.03
CA ASP A 6 50.37 19.72 21.92
C ASP A 6 49.19 18.78 21.55
N SER A 7 48.54 18.18 22.56
CA SER A 7 47.51 17.16 22.41
C SER A 7 46.14 17.68 21.95
N SER A 8 45.97 19.00 21.87
CA SER A 8 44.70 19.65 21.51
C SER A 8 44.38 19.59 19.99
N GLY A 9 45.39 19.43 19.14
CA GLY A 9 45.21 19.39 17.67
C GLY A 9 44.63 18.07 17.14
N GLY A 10 44.95 16.95 17.77
CA GLY A 10 44.50 15.60 17.37
C GLY A 10 43.02 15.36 17.66
N LEU A 11 42.59 15.67 18.90
CA LEU A 11 41.20 15.56 19.34
C LEU A 11 40.25 16.39 18.48
N ARG A 12 40.63 17.64 18.16
CA ARG A 12 39.81 18.53 17.33
C ARG A 12 39.65 18.00 15.90
N ARG A 13 40.68 17.40 15.32
CA ARG A 13 40.62 16.73 14.01
C ARG A 13 39.76 15.46 14.04
N GLN A 14 39.87 14.66 15.11
CA GLN A 14 39.07 13.46 15.28
C GLN A 14 37.59 13.77 15.44
N VAL A 15 37.23 14.76 16.27
CA VAL A 15 35.85 15.20 16.44
C VAL A 15 35.28 15.75 15.13
N PHE A 16 36.06 16.54 14.38
CA PHE A 16 35.63 17.05 13.08
C PHE A 16 35.45 15.93 12.05
N PHE A 17 36.31 14.91 12.06
CA PHE A 17 36.19 13.74 11.19
C PHE A 17 34.94 12.91 11.49
N TRP A 18 34.66 12.65 12.78
CA TRP A 18 33.45 11.93 13.20
C TRP A 18 32.18 12.72 12.93
N LEU A 19 32.19 14.04 13.14
CA LEU A 19 31.07 14.92 12.77
C LEU A 19 30.85 14.93 11.26
N ALA A 20 31.91 15.11 10.48
CA ALA A 20 31.81 15.09 9.02
C ALA A 20 31.26 13.75 8.53
N THR A 21 31.77 12.65 9.06
CA THR A 21 31.29 11.29 8.74
C THR A 21 29.83 11.10 9.14
N GLY A 22 29.44 11.52 10.34
CA GLY A 22 28.07 11.44 10.83
C GLY A 22 27.09 12.26 10.00
N VAL A 23 27.48 13.48 9.61
CA VAL A 23 26.68 14.34 8.73
C VAL A 23 26.56 13.73 7.34
N LEU A 24 27.64 13.18 6.79
CA LEU A 24 27.66 12.55 5.47
C LEU A 24 26.77 11.28 5.46
N LEU A 25 26.84 10.47 6.52
CA LEU A 25 25.97 9.32 6.72
C LEU A 25 24.49 9.73 6.86
N ALA A 26 24.20 10.76 7.66
CA ALA A 26 22.83 11.25 7.85
C ALA A 26 22.24 11.81 6.54
N LEU A 27 23.04 12.55 5.77
CA LEU A 27 22.65 13.06 4.45
C LEU A 27 22.39 11.91 3.47
N PHE A 28 23.27 10.90 3.47
CA PHE A 28 23.09 9.68 2.68
C PHE A 28 21.78 8.97 3.06
N LEU A 29 21.55 8.71 4.34
CA LEU A 29 20.31 8.09 4.80
C LEU A 29 19.07 8.92 4.48
N TYR A 30 19.15 10.25 4.53
CA TYR A 30 18.05 11.13 4.18
C TYR A 30 17.69 11.05 2.69
N VAL A 31 18.69 11.15 1.80
CA VAL A 31 18.50 11.08 0.34
C VAL A 31 18.00 9.70 -0.10
N PHE A 32 18.53 8.64 0.51
CA PHE A 32 18.17 7.26 0.16
C PHE A 32 17.03 6.68 1.02
N SER A 33 16.45 7.45 1.93
CA SER A 33 15.38 7.00 2.84
C SER A 33 14.19 6.37 2.10
N GLY A 34 13.82 6.92 0.94
CA GLY A 34 12.74 6.40 0.10
C GLY A 34 13.03 5.04 -0.55
N ILE A 35 14.31 4.68 -0.72
CA ILE A 35 14.75 3.41 -1.33
C ILE A 35 15.16 2.40 -0.23
N LEU A 36 15.58 2.88 0.94
CA LEU A 36 15.95 2.05 2.09
C LEU A 36 14.76 1.26 2.65
N LEU A 37 13.56 1.85 2.67
CA LEU A 37 12.35 1.18 3.17
C LEU A 37 12.04 -0.14 2.44
N PRO A 38 11.91 -0.18 1.10
CA PRO A 38 11.71 -1.45 0.39
C PRO A 38 12.89 -2.41 0.57
N PHE A 39 14.10 -1.90 0.79
CA PHE A 39 15.29 -2.72 1.04
C PHE A 39 15.24 -3.45 2.40
N VAL A 40 14.92 -2.71 3.47
CA VAL A 40 14.75 -3.28 4.82
C VAL A 40 13.57 -4.22 4.86
N ALA A 41 12.45 -3.85 4.23
CA ALA A 41 11.28 -4.73 4.12
C ALA A 41 11.61 -6.03 3.38
N GLY A 42 12.42 -5.95 2.31
CA GLY A 42 12.96 -7.10 1.63
C GLY A 42 13.79 -7.98 2.58
N MET A 43 14.76 -7.41 3.28
CA MET A 43 15.60 -8.15 4.23
C MET A 43 14.80 -8.90 5.30
N VAL A 44 13.79 -8.26 5.89
CA VAL A 44 12.89 -8.90 6.85
C VAL A 44 12.14 -10.07 6.21
N LEU A 45 11.63 -9.89 5.00
CA LEU A 45 10.99 -10.97 4.24
C LEU A 45 11.97 -12.13 3.96
N ALA A 46 13.19 -11.86 3.50
CA ALA A 46 14.21 -12.89 3.29
C ALA A 46 14.43 -13.72 4.55
N TYR A 47 14.59 -13.07 5.70
CA TYR A 47 14.78 -13.77 6.98
C TYR A 47 13.60 -14.70 7.31
N PHE A 48 12.38 -14.31 6.97
CA PHE A 48 11.19 -15.17 7.12
C PHE A 48 11.13 -16.32 6.11
N LEU A 49 11.65 -16.13 4.90
CA LEU A 49 11.62 -17.10 3.80
C LEU A 49 12.80 -18.08 3.83
N ASP A 50 13.89 -17.74 4.52
CA ASP A 50 15.08 -18.58 4.72
C ASP A 50 14.76 -19.97 5.30
N PRO A 51 13.95 -20.13 6.38
CA PRO A 51 13.59 -21.46 6.88
C PRO A 51 12.76 -22.29 5.89
N VAL A 52 11.98 -21.63 5.02
CA VAL A 52 11.23 -22.30 3.95
C VAL A 52 12.19 -22.77 2.85
N ALA A 53 13.20 -21.96 2.52
CA ALA A 53 14.25 -22.31 1.57
C ALA A 53 15.09 -23.49 2.06
N ASP A 54 15.49 -23.48 3.34
CA ASP A 54 16.22 -24.58 3.97
C ASP A 54 15.41 -25.88 3.96
N TRP A 55 14.10 -25.80 4.18
CA TRP A 55 13.21 -26.97 4.09
C TRP A 55 13.15 -27.53 2.67
N LEU A 56 13.10 -26.66 1.64
CA LEU A 56 13.17 -27.07 0.23
C LEU A 56 14.54 -27.66 -0.14
N GLN A 57 15.64 -27.12 0.37
CA GLN A 57 16.97 -27.66 0.13
C GLN A 57 17.13 -29.07 0.72
N ARG A 58 16.54 -29.32 1.90
CA ARG A 58 16.50 -30.66 2.51
C ARG A 58 15.71 -31.68 1.67
N LEU A 59 14.82 -31.23 0.79
CA LEU A 59 14.16 -32.06 -0.21
C LEU A 59 15.05 -32.39 -1.44
N GLY A 60 16.29 -31.89 -1.47
CA GLY A 60 17.27 -32.17 -2.53
C GLY A 60 17.37 -31.08 -3.61
N LEU A 61 16.75 -29.91 -3.40
CA LEU A 61 16.83 -28.78 -4.33
C LEU A 61 18.13 -27.99 -4.12
N SER A 62 18.78 -27.58 -5.20
CA SER A 62 19.90 -26.63 -5.12
C SER A 62 19.40 -25.26 -4.63
N ARG A 63 20.27 -24.47 -3.99
CA ARG A 63 19.93 -23.13 -3.45
C ARG A 63 19.17 -22.27 -4.47
N LEU A 64 19.62 -22.25 -5.73
CA LEU A 64 18.96 -21.56 -6.84
C LEU A 64 17.54 -22.08 -7.12
N MET A 65 17.33 -23.39 -7.12
CA MET A 65 16.02 -23.98 -7.35
C MET A 65 15.05 -23.73 -6.20
N ALA A 66 15.53 -23.77 -4.95
CA ALA A 66 14.71 -23.42 -3.78
C ALA A 66 14.21 -21.97 -3.86
N THR A 67 15.10 -21.03 -4.22
CA THR A 67 14.79 -19.62 -4.43
C THR A 67 13.75 -19.41 -5.54
N VAL A 68 13.92 -20.06 -6.70
CA VAL A 68 12.98 -19.94 -7.83
C VAL A 68 11.60 -20.51 -7.47
N VAL A 69 11.54 -21.65 -6.79
CA VAL A 69 10.27 -22.25 -6.37
C VAL A 69 9.52 -21.35 -5.39
N ILE A 70 10.23 -20.76 -4.43
CA ILE A 70 9.65 -19.82 -3.46
C ILE A 70 9.09 -18.58 -4.18
N LEU A 71 9.83 -18.03 -5.14
CA LEU A 71 9.38 -16.87 -5.93
C LEU A 71 8.10 -17.21 -6.72
N ILE A 72 8.07 -18.36 -7.41
CA ILE A 72 6.89 -18.81 -8.16
C ILE A 72 5.72 -19.02 -7.21
N ALA A 73 5.93 -19.70 -6.08
CA ALA A 73 4.89 -19.91 -5.07
C ALA A 73 4.32 -18.60 -4.53
N PHE A 74 5.18 -17.62 -4.23
CA PHE A 74 4.76 -16.29 -3.79
C PHE A 74 3.91 -15.58 -4.85
N ILE A 75 4.35 -15.57 -6.11
CA ILE A 75 3.57 -14.98 -7.22
C ILE A 75 2.21 -15.67 -7.34
N VAL A 76 2.18 -17.00 -7.30
CA VAL A 76 0.93 -17.77 -7.37
C VAL A 76 0.00 -17.39 -6.23
N VAL A 77 0.49 -17.30 -4.98
CA VAL A 77 -0.31 -16.89 -3.81
C VAL A 77 -0.88 -15.49 -3.98
N VAL A 78 -0.06 -14.53 -4.43
CA VAL A 78 -0.50 -13.15 -4.67
C VAL A 78 -1.56 -13.11 -5.77
N VAL A 79 -1.33 -13.77 -6.91
CA VAL A 79 -2.31 -13.83 -8.00
C VAL A 79 -3.62 -14.47 -7.53
N LEU A 80 -3.56 -15.60 -6.80
CA LEU A 80 -4.76 -16.22 -6.21
C LEU A 80 -5.48 -15.27 -5.27
N ALA A 81 -4.75 -14.58 -4.40
CA ALA A 81 -5.31 -13.60 -3.49
C ALA A 81 -6.07 -12.52 -4.27
N PHE A 82 -5.51 -11.96 -5.34
CA PHE A 82 -6.22 -10.99 -6.18
C PHE A 82 -7.44 -11.57 -6.88
N VAL A 83 -7.31 -12.76 -7.47
CA VAL A 83 -8.40 -13.45 -8.17
C VAL A 83 -9.58 -13.73 -7.23
N ILE A 84 -9.33 -13.94 -5.94
CA ILE A 84 -10.38 -14.17 -4.93
C ILE A 84 -10.87 -12.84 -4.33
N LEU A 85 -9.95 -11.97 -3.92
CA LEU A 85 -10.25 -10.78 -3.14
C LEU A 85 -10.94 -9.71 -3.99
N VAL A 86 -10.51 -9.50 -5.24
CA VAL A 86 -11.11 -8.52 -6.16
C VAL A 86 -12.59 -8.80 -6.41
N PRO A 87 -13.02 -10.00 -6.84
CA PRO A 87 -14.45 -10.25 -7.06
C PRO A 87 -15.24 -10.23 -5.76
N VAL A 88 -14.68 -10.70 -4.63
CA VAL A 88 -15.36 -10.62 -3.33
C VAL A 88 -15.58 -9.15 -2.91
N LEU A 89 -14.59 -8.29 -3.09
CA LEU A 89 -14.74 -6.86 -2.84
C LEU A 89 -15.74 -6.23 -3.81
N ALA A 90 -15.69 -6.60 -5.10
CA ALA A 90 -16.62 -6.09 -6.10
C ALA A 90 -18.07 -6.48 -5.80
N THR A 91 -18.34 -7.73 -5.43
CA THR A 91 -19.69 -8.18 -5.05
C THR A 91 -20.14 -7.52 -3.76
N GLN A 92 -19.26 -7.37 -2.76
CA GLN A 92 -19.56 -6.63 -1.53
C GLN A 92 -19.92 -5.17 -1.81
N MET A 93 -19.17 -4.49 -2.68
CA MET A 93 -19.45 -3.11 -3.07
C MET A 93 -20.75 -3.00 -3.87
N ALA A 94 -21.03 -3.96 -4.77
CA ALA A 94 -22.27 -4.01 -5.53
C ALA A 94 -23.48 -4.24 -4.62
N ASP A 95 -23.38 -5.16 -3.65
CA ASP A 95 -24.43 -5.43 -2.68
C ASP A 95 -24.63 -4.25 -1.72
N PHE A 96 -23.56 -3.57 -1.32
CA PHE A 96 -23.63 -2.32 -0.57
C PHE A 96 -24.38 -1.25 -1.37
N ALA A 97 -24.02 -1.05 -2.65
CA ALA A 97 -24.69 -0.10 -3.53
C ALA A 97 -26.19 -0.42 -3.73
N ARG A 98 -26.56 -1.72 -3.75
CA ARG A 98 -27.97 -2.16 -3.81
C ARG A 98 -28.74 -1.91 -2.51
N LYS A 99 -28.08 -2.05 -1.35
CA LYS A 99 -28.70 -1.83 -0.02
C LYS A 99 -28.68 -0.37 0.42
N LEU A 100 -27.81 0.44 -0.17
CA LEU A 100 -27.67 1.87 0.12
C LEU A 100 -29.01 2.64 0.03
N PRO A 101 -29.86 2.46 -0.99
CA PRO A 101 -31.18 3.12 -1.06
C PRO A 101 -32.08 2.71 0.12
N GLU A 102 -32.05 1.45 0.55
CA GLU A 102 -32.82 0.97 1.70
C GLU A 102 -32.31 1.59 3.01
N TYR A 103 -31.00 1.73 3.17
CA TYR A 103 -30.43 2.43 4.33
C TYR A 103 -30.81 3.91 4.33
N LEU A 104 -30.84 4.55 3.17
CA LEU A 104 -31.26 5.94 3.02
C LEU A 104 -32.75 6.13 3.29
N THR A 105 -33.62 5.21 2.86
CA THR A 105 -35.06 5.30 3.17
C THR A 105 -35.33 5.04 4.65
N ARG A 106 -34.62 4.12 5.30
CA ARG A 106 -34.69 3.92 6.75
C ARG A 106 -34.20 5.16 7.52
N LEU A 107 -33.07 5.73 7.14
CA LEU A 107 -32.57 6.99 7.71
C LEU A 107 -33.58 8.13 7.51
N GLN A 108 -34.15 8.25 6.31
CA GLN A 108 -35.18 9.24 6.05
C GLN A 108 -36.40 9.02 6.95
N SER A 109 -36.89 7.77 7.09
CA SER A 109 -38.04 7.47 7.95
C SER A 109 -37.78 7.81 9.41
N LEU A 110 -36.56 7.57 9.92
CA LEU A 110 -36.15 7.96 11.27
C LEU A 110 -36.14 9.48 11.42
N ILE A 111 -35.56 10.20 10.46
CA ILE A 111 -35.50 11.66 10.47
C ILE A 111 -36.90 12.29 10.36
N THR A 112 -37.80 11.74 9.54
CA THR A 112 -39.19 12.23 9.42
C THR A 112 -40.10 11.78 10.56
N SER A 113 -39.73 10.73 11.29
CA SER A 113 -40.41 10.34 12.54
C SER A 113 -40.05 11.25 13.71
N PHE A 114 -38.90 11.93 13.63
CA PHE A 114 -38.62 13.11 14.45
C PHE A 114 -39.44 14.31 13.95
N ASP A 115 -39.84 15.18 14.87
CA ASP A 115 -40.77 16.29 14.62
C ASP A 115 -40.37 17.10 13.37
N PRO A 116 -41.08 16.95 12.23
CA PRO A 116 -40.63 17.47 10.94
C PRO A 116 -40.55 19.00 10.92
N LYS A 117 -41.32 19.65 11.80
CA LYS A 117 -41.25 21.10 12.02
C LYS A 117 -39.90 21.54 12.57
N TRP A 118 -39.27 20.76 13.44
CA TRP A 118 -37.96 21.10 14.01
C TRP A 118 -36.85 21.10 12.94
N LEU A 119 -36.88 20.13 12.03
CA LEU A 119 -35.92 20.04 10.91
C LEU A 119 -36.10 21.17 9.90
N GLU A 120 -37.34 21.48 9.53
CA GLU A 120 -37.65 22.55 8.60
C GLU A 120 -37.26 23.92 9.18
N GLN A 121 -37.52 24.17 10.47
CA GLN A 121 -37.15 25.42 11.14
C GLN A 121 -35.64 25.59 11.37
N ARG A 122 -34.91 24.49 11.65
CA ARG A 122 -33.48 24.56 12.01
C ARG A 122 -32.54 24.47 10.80
N PHE A 123 -32.92 23.69 9.80
CA PHE A 123 -32.07 23.41 8.63
C PHE A 123 -32.66 23.92 7.31
N GLY A 124 -33.94 24.32 7.25
CA GLY A 124 -34.59 24.79 6.02
C GLY A 124 -34.72 23.71 4.94
N VAL A 125 -34.52 22.43 5.30
CA VAL A 125 -34.48 21.33 4.35
C VAL A 125 -35.83 20.63 4.32
N ASN A 126 -36.48 20.68 3.16
CA ASN A 126 -37.75 20.01 2.96
C ASN A 126 -37.54 18.52 2.64
N ALA A 127 -38.44 17.65 3.10
CA ALA A 127 -38.28 16.19 2.96
C ALA A 127 -38.16 15.73 1.49
N ALA A 128 -38.70 16.50 0.55
CA ALA A 128 -38.58 16.28 -0.90
C ALA A 128 -37.16 16.60 -1.41
N GLY A 129 -36.56 17.72 -1.00
CA GLY A 129 -35.21 18.10 -1.43
C GLY A 129 -34.12 17.15 -0.91
N LEU A 130 -34.32 16.57 0.27
CA LEU A 130 -33.48 15.48 0.79
C LEU A 130 -33.53 14.23 -0.08
N ARG A 131 -34.73 13.83 -0.54
CA ARG A 131 -34.89 12.68 -1.44
C ARG A 131 -34.20 12.91 -2.77
N ASP A 132 -34.37 14.09 -3.35
CA ASP A 132 -33.80 14.40 -4.66
C ASP A 132 -32.26 14.48 -4.60
N GLY A 133 -31.70 15.09 -3.55
CA GLY A 133 -30.25 15.12 -3.34
C GLY A 133 -29.64 13.74 -3.07
N LEU A 134 -30.32 12.91 -2.28
CA LEU A 134 -29.88 11.53 -2.05
C LEU A 134 -29.92 10.70 -3.33
N ASN A 135 -31.00 10.81 -4.11
CA ASN A 135 -31.09 10.15 -5.41
C ASN A 135 -29.99 10.63 -6.35
N SER A 136 -29.73 11.95 -6.46
CA SER A 136 -28.68 12.45 -7.35
C SER A 136 -27.27 11.99 -6.96
N LEU A 137 -26.97 11.88 -5.67
CA LEU A 137 -25.70 11.34 -5.16
C LEU A 137 -25.54 9.86 -5.52
N LEU A 138 -26.60 9.07 -5.41
CA LEU A 138 -26.59 7.66 -5.82
C LEU A 138 -26.32 7.52 -7.32
N THR A 139 -27.04 8.25 -8.17
CA THR A 139 -26.88 8.16 -9.63
C THR A 139 -25.50 8.65 -10.08
N SER A 140 -25.01 9.75 -9.48
CA SER A 140 -23.69 10.31 -9.80
C SER A 140 -22.56 9.40 -9.33
N GLY A 141 -22.70 8.80 -8.14
CA GLY A 141 -21.73 7.83 -7.62
C GLY A 141 -21.65 6.60 -8.50
N PHE A 142 -22.79 6.06 -8.92
CA PHE A 142 -22.83 4.90 -9.81
C PHE A 142 -22.25 5.22 -11.19
N SER A 143 -22.53 6.39 -11.76
CA SER A 143 -21.96 6.79 -13.06
C SER A 143 -20.45 7.00 -13.01
N LEU A 144 -19.91 7.61 -11.93
CA LEU A 144 -18.47 7.76 -11.78
C LEU A 144 -17.76 6.41 -11.69
N LEU A 145 -18.31 5.47 -10.92
CA LEU A 145 -17.77 4.12 -10.79
C LEU A 145 -17.80 3.37 -12.12
N THR A 146 -18.90 3.42 -12.87
CA THR A 146 -19.01 2.74 -14.17
C THR A 146 -18.09 3.37 -15.22
N THR A 147 -17.94 4.70 -15.24
CA THR A 147 -17.00 5.39 -16.13
C THR A 147 -15.55 5.02 -15.82
N VAL A 148 -15.13 5.06 -14.57
CA VAL A 148 -13.76 4.66 -14.19
C VAL A 148 -13.50 3.20 -14.56
N PHE A 149 -14.45 2.31 -14.29
CA PHE A 149 -14.33 0.89 -14.64
C PHE A 149 -14.23 0.67 -16.15
N THR A 150 -15.09 1.31 -16.95
CA THR A 150 -15.03 1.20 -18.41
C THR A 150 -13.78 1.84 -18.99
N SER A 151 -13.30 2.96 -18.43
CA SER A 151 -12.04 3.57 -18.84
C SER A 151 -10.85 2.65 -18.58
N ILE A 152 -10.78 1.99 -17.43
CA ILE A 152 -9.71 1.02 -17.12
C ILE A 152 -9.80 -0.20 -18.05
N TRP A 153 -11.01 -0.73 -18.25
CA TRP A 153 -11.25 -1.90 -19.10
C TRP A 153 -10.93 -1.67 -20.57
N SER A 154 -11.37 -0.52 -21.12
CA SER A 154 -11.13 -0.15 -22.52
C SER A 154 -9.69 0.28 -22.79
N SER A 155 -8.96 0.76 -21.77
CA SER A 155 -7.62 1.30 -21.99
C SER A 155 -6.56 0.25 -22.26
N GLY A 156 -6.75 -1.03 -21.92
CA GLY A 156 -5.82 -2.16 -22.18
C GLY A 156 -4.42 -2.00 -21.56
N VAL A 157 -3.70 -0.96 -21.97
CA VAL A 157 -2.50 -0.36 -21.38
C VAL A 157 -2.63 -0.13 -19.87
N ALA A 158 -3.79 0.32 -19.37
CA ALA A 158 -4.01 0.49 -17.93
C ALA A 158 -3.98 -0.85 -17.19
N LEU A 159 -4.64 -1.87 -17.75
CA LEU A 159 -4.61 -3.23 -17.20
C LEU A 159 -3.20 -3.82 -17.26
N VAL A 160 -2.50 -3.67 -18.39
CA VAL A 160 -1.10 -4.11 -18.55
C VAL A 160 -0.16 -3.40 -17.59
N SER A 161 -0.39 -2.11 -17.32
CA SER A 161 0.42 -1.32 -16.38
C SER A 161 0.17 -1.76 -14.95
N VAL A 162 -1.08 -1.97 -14.54
CA VAL A 162 -1.41 -2.47 -13.21
C VAL A 162 -0.85 -3.88 -13.01
N VAL A 163 -1.06 -4.78 -13.97
CA VAL A 163 -0.51 -6.15 -13.91
C VAL A 163 1.02 -6.14 -13.93
N SER A 164 1.65 -5.32 -14.76
CA SER A 164 3.11 -5.15 -14.77
C SER A 164 3.59 -4.64 -13.43
N LEU A 165 2.99 -3.60 -12.87
CA LEU A 165 3.42 -3.05 -11.58
C LEU A 165 3.22 -4.07 -10.46
N PHE A 166 2.16 -4.87 -10.52
CA PHE A 166 1.88 -5.93 -9.55
C PHE A 166 2.81 -7.15 -9.64
N VAL A 167 3.31 -7.47 -10.83
CA VAL A 167 4.24 -8.60 -11.04
C VAL A 167 5.69 -8.14 -10.92
N VAL A 168 6.04 -7.04 -11.58
CA VAL A 168 7.40 -6.49 -11.65
C VAL A 168 7.84 -5.95 -10.29
N THR A 169 6.99 -5.27 -9.52
CA THR A 169 7.40 -4.72 -8.21
C THR A 169 7.85 -5.81 -7.23
N PRO A 170 7.09 -6.89 -6.98
CA PRO A 170 7.57 -7.96 -6.13
C PRO A 170 8.75 -8.73 -6.74
N VAL A 171 8.79 -8.92 -8.06
CA VAL A 171 9.93 -9.57 -8.73
C VAL A 171 11.21 -8.73 -8.59
N VAL A 172 11.13 -7.41 -8.74
CA VAL A 172 12.27 -6.48 -8.60
C VAL A 172 12.67 -6.32 -7.15
N ALA A 173 11.71 -6.21 -6.23
CA ALA A 173 11.97 -6.20 -4.78
C ALA A 173 12.70 -7.48 -4.36
N PHE A 174 12.33 -8.63 -4.94
CA PHE A 174 13.01 -9.90 -4.73
C PHE A 174 14.38 -9.97 -5.42
N TYR A 175 14.53 -9.43 -6.63
CA TYR A 175 15.83 -9.41 -7.33
C TYR A 175 16.86 -8.54 -6.58
N MET A 176 16.45 -7.38 -6.07
CA MET A 176 17.29 -6.57 -5.19
C MET A 176 17.67 -7.28 -3.89
N LEU A 177 16.77 -8.14 -3.39
CA LEU A 177 16.98 -9.01 -2.24
C LEU A 177 17.98 -10.13 -2.52
N LEU A 178 17.95 -10.69 -3.73
CA LEU A 178 18.81 -11.80 -4.16
C LEU A 178 20.22 -11.33 -4.54
N ASP A 179 20.35 -10.13 -5.11
CA ASP A 179 21.62 -9.60 -5.65
C ASP A 179 22.45 -8.79 -4.65
N TRP A 180 22.04 -8.71 -3.38
CA TRP A 180 22.79 -8.00 -2.32
C TRP A 180 24.05 -8.74 -1.86
N ASP A 181 24.29 -9.97 -2.31
CA ASP A 181 25.41 -10.80 -1.86
C ASP A 181 26.48 -10.99 -2.96
N ARG A 182 27.06 -9.86 -3.39
CA ARG A 182 28.46 -9.78 -3.82
C ARG A 182 29.18 -8.67 -3.06
#